data_AF-H2CBU5-F1
#
_entry.id   AF-H2CBU5-F1
#
_cell.length_a   1.000
_cell.length_b   1.000
_cell.length_c   1.000
_cell.angle_alpha   90.00
_cell.angle_beta   90.00
_cell.angle_gamma   90.00
#
_symmetry.space_group_name_H-M   'P 1'
#
loop_
_entity.id
_entity.type
_entity.pdbx_description
1 polymer ?
#
loop_
_entity_poly.entity_id
_entity_poly.type
_entity_poly.pdbx_seq_one_letter_code
_entity_poly.pdbx_strand_id
1 'polypeptide(L)'
;MQPIRIILTGLIALTLLQCGKEPSAPQTSGEVTVEITGKTLTGTIVSGATLLETMDKLKAAGQIQFEASGTGEMTMVDSLNGQKNEGAGDTKRNWLYAHNGKLSPLGIGQLKLNPGDRITWCFVLWQDRESCK
;
A
#
# COMPACT_ATOMS: atom_id res chain seq x y z
N MET A 1 26.98 17.92 -67.01
CA MET A 1 28.43 18.06 -66.77
C MET A 1 28.61 19.00 -65.58
N GLN A 2 29.35 18.58 -64.55
CA GLN A 2 29.46 19.22 -63.22
C GLN A 2 30.19 20.58 -63.25
N PRO A 3 30.09 21.40 -62.18
CA PRO A 3 31.21 21.42 -61.24
C PRO A 3 30.91 21.62 -59.72
N ILE A 4 31.80 21.01 -58.90
CA ILE A 4 32.52 21.57 -57.72
C ILE A 4 31.69 21.86 -56.44
N ARG A 5 31.73 20.96 -55.43
CA ARG A 5 32.62 20.89 -54.22
C ARG A 5 32.66 22.16 -53.35
N ILE A 6 32.31 22.05 -52.06
CA ILE A 6 32.96 22.73 -50.90
C ILE A 6 32.29 22.38 -49.53
N ILE A 7 33.14 21.91 -48.60
CA ILE A 7 33.24 22.19 -47.14
C ILE A 7 32.28 21.54 -46.10
N LEU A 8 32.88 20.57 -45.37
CA LEU A 8 32.97 20.40 -43.91
C LEU A 8 32.10 21.29 -42.99
N THR A 9 31.17 20.71 -42.24
CA THR A 9 30.90 21.12 -40.83
C THR A 9 30.19 19.99 -40.10
N GLY A 10 30.74 19.57 -38.96
CA GLY A 10 30.19 18.49 -38.17
C GLY A 10 28.91 18.84 -37.44
N LEU A 11 28.18 17.81 -37.03
CA LEU A 11 27.45 17.85 -35.77
C LEU A 11 27.43 16.43 -35.19
N ILE A 12 28.19 16.24 -34.12
CA ILE A 12 28.07 15.11 -33.22
C ILE A 12 26.68 15.23 -32.60
N ALA A 13 25.73 14.45 -33.09
CA ALA A 13 24.47 14.26 -32.39
C ALA A 13 24.76 13.35 -31.19
N LEU A 14 25.12 13.98 -30.08
CA LEU A 14 25.19 13.38 -28.76
C LEU A 14 23.77 12.88 -28.44
N THR A 15 23.51 11.60 -28.71
CA THR A 15 22.26 10.96 -28.31
C THR A 15 22.27 10.88 -26.78
N LEU A 16 21.65 11.87 -26.15
CA LEU A 16 21.25 11.78 -24.75
C LEU A 16 20.44 10.48 -24.62
N LEU A 17 20.94 9.53 -23.82
CA LEU A 17 20.09 8.52 -23.21
C LEU A 17 19.07 9.28 -22.36
N GLN A 18 17.99 9.71 -23.00
CA GLN A 18 16.78 10.14 -22.33
C GLN A 18 16.25 8.87 -21.67
N CYS A 19 16.63 8.66 -20.41
CA CYS A 19 16.04 7.63 -19.55
C CYS A 19 14.52 7.79 -19.70
N GLY A 20 13.88 6.82 -20.35
CA GLY A 20 12.46 6.86 -20.64
C GLY A 20 11.70 6.94 -19.33
N LYS A 21 11.31 8.15 -18.95
CA LYS A 21 10.28 8.38 -17.95
C LYS A 21 8.99 8.01 -18.67
N GLU A 22 8.66 6.72 -18.63
CA GLU A 22 7.37 6.23 -19.09
C GLU A 22 6.29 7.08 -18.41
N PRO A 23 5.36 7.71 -19.14
CA PRO A 23 4.32 8.52 -18.55
C PRO A 23 3.47 7.59 -17.65
N SER A 24 3.72 7.64 -16.35
CA SER A 24 2.87 6.93 -15.39
C SER A 24 1.43 7.40 -15.60
N ALA A 25 0.51 6.47 -15.80
CA ALA A 25 -0.91 6.75 -15.94
C ALA A 25 -1.37 7.74 -14.83
N PRO A 26 -2.37 8.61 -15.10
CA PRO A 26 -2.88 9.54 -14.09
C PRO A 26 -3.23 8.76 -12.81
N GLN A 27 -2.44 8.98 -11.76
CA GLN A 27 -2.62 8.32 -10.49
C GLN A 27 -3.88 8.86 -9.83
N THR A 28 -4.98 8.10 -9.89
CA THR A 28 -6.25 8.51 -9.27
C THR A 28 -6.09 8.52 -7.76
N SER A 29 -6.22 9.69 -7.14
CA SER A 29 -6.31 9.83 -5.69
C SER A 29 -7.76 9.78 -5.23
N GLY A 30 -7.98 9.34 -4.00
CA GLY A 30 -9.29 9.33 -3.38
C GLY A 30 -9.27 8.76 -1.99
N GLU A 31 -10.46 8.60 -1.40
CA GLU A 31 -10.60 8.16 -0.02
C GLU A 31 -10.60 6.65 0.11
N VAL A 32 -10.03 6.16 1.21
CA VAL A 32 -10.16 4.79 1.70
C VAL A 32 -10.76 4.85 3.11
N THR A 33 -11.59 3.87 3.44
CA THR A 33 -12.15 3.73 4.78
C THR A 33 -11.39 2.66 5.57
N VAL A 34 -10.96 3.00 6.78
CA VAL A 34 -10.29 2.07 7.71
C VAL A 34 -11.07 2.04 9.01
N GLU A 35 -11.54 0.86 9.40
CA GLU A 35 -12.27 0.62 10.64
C GLU A 35 -11.42 -0.16 11.62
N ILE A 36 -11.32 0.36 12.85
CA ILE A 36 -10.55 -0.27 13.94
C ILE A 36 -11.40 -0.23 15.19
N THR A 37 -11.80 -1.40 15.69
CA THR A 37 -12.58 -1.52 16.95
C THR A 37 -13.82 -0.61 16.97
N GLY A 38 -14.55 -0.55 15.84
CA GLY A 38 -15.75 0.28 15.69
C GLY A 38 -15.49 1.78 15.46
N LYS A 39 -14.23 2.23 15.40
CA LYS A 39 -13.86 3.59 14.98
C LYS A 39 -13.60 3.61 13.48
N THR A 40 -14.37 4.38 12.74
CA THR A 40 -14.13 4.65 11.31
C THR A 40 -13.16 5.81 11.14
N LEU A 41 -12.12 5.58 10.34
CA LEU A 41 -11.15 6.57 9.88
C LEU A 41 -11.25 6.67 8.36
N THR A 42 -11.09 7.88 7.83
CA THR A 42 -10.88 8.10 6.41
C THR A 42 -9.43 8.49 6.16
N GLY A 43 -8.83 7.92 5.12
CA GLY A 43 -7.50 8.27 4.65
C GLY A 43 -7.53 8.62 3.18
N THR A 44 -6.63 9.48 2.72
CA THR A 44 -6.45 9.75 1.29
C THR A 44 -5.32 8.90 0.74
N ILE A 45 -5.62 8.11 -0.28
CA ILE A 45 -4.66 7.26 -0.98
C ILE A 45 -4.54 7.67 -2.44
N VAL A 46 -3.43 7.24 -3.03
CA VAL A 46 -3.30 7.10 -4.47
C VAL A 46 -3.64 5.65 -4.80
N SER A 47 -4.41 5.40 -5.86
CA SER A 47 -4.72 4.05 -6.33
C SER A 47 -3.44 3.23 -6.50
N GLY A 48 -3.45 2.01 -5.97
CA GLY A 48 -2.29 1.13 -5.94
C GLY A 48 -1.35 1.34 -4.75
N ALA A 49 -1.68 2.23 -3.79
CA ALA A 49 -1.00 2.26 -2.51
C ALA A 49 -1.24 0.96 -1.74
N THR A 50 -0.23 0.48 -1.02
CA THR A 50 -0.39 -0.66 -0.12
C THR A 50 -1.19 -0.30 1.12
N LEU A 51 -1.73 -1.31 1.80
CA LEU A 51 -2.30 -1.12 3.13
C LEU A 51 -1.24 -0.63 4.12
N LEU A 52 -0.01 -1.11 4.05
CA LEU A 52 1.11 -0.62 4.86
C LEU A 52 1.33 0.89 4.69
N GLU A 53 1.45 1.37 3.45
CA GLU A 53 1.60 2.81 3.16
C GLU A 53 0.42 3.64 3.70
N THR A 54 -0.78 3.08 3.66
CA THR A 54 -1.98 3.73 4.20
C THR A 54 -1.91 3.81 5.73
N MET A 55 -1.52 2.72 6.40
CA MET A 55 -1.35 2.70 7.86
C MET A 55 -0.23 3.64 8.30
N ASP A 56 0.88 3.72 7.58
CA ASP A 56 1.97 4.67 7.85
C ASP A 56 1.50 6.11 7.79
N LYS A 57 0.66 6.47 6.80
CA LYS A 57 0.05 7.81 6.72
C LYS A 57 -0.86 8.09 7.92
N LEU A 58 -1.71 7.14 8.30
CA LEU A 58 -2.59 7.29 9.48
C LEU A 58 -1.77 7.42 10.78
N LYS A 59 -0.66 6.70 10.88
CA LYS A 59 0.29 6.80 12.01
C LYS A 59 0.97 8.16 12.05
N ALA A 60 1.47 8.64 10.90
CA ALA A 60 2.10 9.96 10.79
C ALA A 60 1.12 11.11 11.12
N ALA A 61 -0.18 10.93 10.80
CA ALA A 61 -1.25 11.84 11.19
C ALA A 61 -1.69 11.72 12.66
N GLY A 62 -1.09 10.81 13.44
CA GLY A 62 -1.44 10.57 14.84
C GLY A 62 -2.81 9.90 15.05
N GLN A 63 -3.42 9.35 13.99
CA GLN A 63 -4.75 8.74 14.06
C GLN A 63 -4.71 7.31 14.60
N ILE A 64 -3.59 6.61 14.40
CA ILE A 64 -3.33 5.26 14.89
C ILE A 64 -1.90 5.13 15.42
N GLN A 65 -1.64 4.07 16.16
CA GLN A 65 -0.29 3.60 16.48
C GLN A 65 -0.21 2.14 16.10
N PHE A 66 0.84 1.71 15.42
CA PHE A 66 1.02 0.29 15.10
C PHE A 66 2.49 -0.09 15.01
N GLU A 67 2.74 -1.38 15.23
CA GLU A 67 4.02 -2.06 15.00
C GLU A 67 3.77 -3.20 14.00
N ALA A 68 4.75 -3.44 13.15
CA ALA A 68 4.71 -4.49 12.14
C ALA A 68 6.08 -5.13 11.98
N SER A 69 6.08 -6.40 11.60
CA SER A 69 7.29 -7.18 11.34
C SER A 69 7.18 -7.88 9.98
N GLY A 70 8.31 -8.40 9.49
CA GLY A 70 8.43 -8.96 8.15
C GLY A 70 9.01 -7.97 7.14
N THR A 71 9.01 -8.34 5.87
CA THR A 71 9.58 -7.54 4.78
C THR A 71 8.70 -7.61 3.53
N GLY A 72 8.57 -6.47 2.84
CA GLY A 72 7.81 -6.37 1.59
C GLY A 72 6.39 -6.93 1.73
N GLU A 73 6.02 -7.85 0.83
CA GLU A 73 4.69 -8.47 0.78
C GLU A 73 4.34 -9.28 2.05
N MET A 74 5.35 -9.74 2.79
CA MET A 74 5.17 -10.57 3.99
C MET A 74 5.05 -9.74 5.29
N THR A 75 4.93 -8.41 5.17
CA THR A 75 4.75 -7.54 6.34
C THR A 75 3.40 -7.82 7.01
N MET A 76 3.42 -8.08 8.32
CA MET A 76 2.26 -8.35 9.16
C MET A 76 2.22 -7.39 10.36
N VAL A 77 1.01 -7.07 10.85
CA VAL A 77 0.83 -6.24 12.04
C VAL A 77 1.09 -7.06 13.30
N ASP A 78 1.95 -6.56 14.19
CA ASP A 78 2.22 -7.14 15.51
C ASP A 78 1.35 -6.50 16.60
N SER A 79 1.07 -5.20 16.45
CA SER A 79 0.24 -4.45 17.38
C SER A 79 -0.47 -3.27 16.71
N LEU A 80 -1.66 -2.95 17.19
CA LEU A 80 -2.46 -1.81 16.72
C LEU A 80 -3.14 -1.14 17.92
N ASN A 81 -2.95 0.18 18.03
CA ASN A 81 -3.40 1.05 19.13
C ASN A 81 -3.08 0.49 20.53
N GLY A 82 -1.88 -0.07 20.69
CA GLY A 82 -1.39 -0.61 21.95
C GLY A 82 -1.82 -2.06 22.26
N GLN A 83 -2.74 -2.64 21.48
CA GLN A 83 -3.10 -4.05 21.61
C GLN A 83 -2.16 -4.91 20.77
N LYS A 84 -1.38 -5.77 21.44
CA LYS A 84 -0.49 -6.74 20.80
C LYS A 84 -1.21 -8.02 20.42
N ASN A 85 -0.73 -8.68 19.37
CA ASN A 85 -1.03 -10.07 19.07
C ASN A 85 -0.69 -10.97 20.27
N GLU A 86 -1.56 -11.95 20.56
CA GLU A 86 -1.34 -12.89 21.66
C GLU A 86 -0.53 -14.13 21.23
N GLY A 87 -0.25 -14.27 19.93
CA GLY A 87 0.59 -15.34 19.37
C GLY A 87 -0.21 -16.54 18.87
N ALA A 88 0.44 -17.70 18.76
CA ALA A 88 -0.16 -18.91 18.23
C ALA A 88 -1.02 -19.66 19.27
N GLY A 89 -2.08 -20.31 18.80
CA GLY A 89 -2.94 -21.21 19.58
C GLY A 89 -4.43 -20.83 19.52
N ASP A 90 -5.30 -21.82 19.76
CA ASP A 90 -6.76 -21.67 19.59
C ASP A 90 -7.41 -20.76 20.64
N THR A 91 -6.68 -20.38 21.68
CA THR A 91 -7.14 -19.45 22.72
C THR A 91 -6.53 -18.06 22.59
N LYS A 92 -5.75 -17.81 21.52
CA LYS A 92 -5.01 -16.56 21.31
C LYS A 92 -5.69 -15.71 20.26
N ARG A 93 -5.94 -14.45 20.60
CA ARG A 93 -6.48 -13.45 19.69
C ARG A 93 -5.35 -12.72 18.98
N ASN A 94 -5.56 -12.45 17.70
CA ASN A 94 -4.61 -11.71 16.88
C ASN A 94 -5.36 -10.71 16.00
N TRP A 95 -4.62 -9.72 15.51
CA TRP A 95 -5.10 -8.78 14.53
C TRP A 95 -5.20 -9.46 13.17
N LEU A 96 -6.42 -9.50 12.66
CA LEU A 96 -6.74 -9.87 11.29
C LEU A 96 -7.38 -8.65 10.61
N TYR A 97 -7.44 -8.68 9.28
CA TYR A 97 -8.18 -7.65 8.55
C TYR A 97 -8.98 -8.22 7.38
N ALA A 98 -10.12 -7.59 7.13
CA ALA A 98 -10.94 -7.82 5.96
C ALA A 98 -10.75 -6.68 4.94
N HIS A 99 -10.74 -7.04 3.67
CA HIS A 99 -10.81 -6.11 2.54
C HIS A 99 -12.19 -6.25 1.89
N ASN A 100 -12.96 -5.17 1.89
CA ASN A 100 -14.31 -5.13 1.34
C ASN A 100 -15.22 -6.26 1.87
N GLY A 101 -15.17 -6.51 3.18
CA GLY A 101 -16.01 -7.52 3.85
C GLY A 101 -15.50 -8.96 3.75
N LYS A 102 -14.33 -9.19 3.14
CA LYS A 102 -13.72 -10.52 3.04
C LYS A 102 -12.38 -10.56 3.75
N LEU A 103 -12.20 -11.53 4.64
CA LEU A 103 -10.92 -11.77 5.30
C LEU A 103 -9.79 -11.88 4.25
N SER A 104 -8.74 -11.09 4.43
CA SER A 104 -7.62 -11.07 3.51
C SER A 104 -6.56 -12.10 3.92
N PRO A 105 -6.07 -12.94 2.99
CA PRO A 105 -4.92 -13.81 3.25
C PRO A 105 -3.58 -13.09 3.01
N LEU A 106 -3.60 -11.84 2.54
CA LEU A 106 -2.39 -11.12 2.12
C LEU A 106 -1.76 -10.38 3.28
N GLY A 107 -0.43 -10.18 3.24
CA GLY A 107 0.24 -9.24 4.12
C GLY A 107 -0.15 -7.80 3.82
N ILE A 108 0.01 -6.90 4.80
CA ILE A 108 -0.34 -5.49 4.63
C ILE A 108 0.57 -4.76 3.63
N GLY A 109 1.79 -5.27 3.41
CA GLY A 109 2.70 -4.76 2.38
C GLY A 109 2.35 -5.25 0.96
N GLN A 110 1.44 -6.21 0.82
CA GLN A 110 1.05 -6.77 -0.47
C GLN A 110 -0.29 -6.23 -0.96
N LEU A 111 -1.29 -6.09 -0.08
CA LEU A 111 -2.61 -5.62 -0.48
C LEU A 111 -2.55 -4.20 -1.06
N LYS A 112 -2.95 -4.06 -2.32
CA LYS A 112 -3.07 -2.80 -3.05
C LYS A 112 -4.50 -2.27 -2.92
N LEU A 113 -4.63 -1.01 -2.54
CA LEU A 113 -5.91 -0.34 -2.29
C LEU A 113 -6.26 0.60 -3.43
N ASN A 114 -7.55 0.69 -3.70
CA ASN A 114 -8.15 1.66 -4.59
C ASN A 114 -9.09 2.60 -3.83
N PRO A 115 -9.29 3.83 -4.32
CA PRO A 115 -10.32 4.71 -3.78
C PRO A 115 -11.68 3.99 -3.67
N GLY A 116 -12.34 4.15 -2.53
CA GLY A 116 -13.60 3.50 -2.19
C GLY A 116 -13.44 2.17 -1.44
N ASP A 117 -12.24 1.61 -1.35
CA ASP A 117 -12.01 0.39 -0.57
C ASP A 117 -12.27 0.59 0.93
N ARG A 118 -12.66 -0.51 1.58
CA ARG A 118 -12.84 -0.61 3.03
C ARG A 118 -11.92 -1.66 3.62
N ILE A 119 -11.24 -1.29 4.70
CA ILE A 119 -10.43 -2.18 5.52
C ILE A 119 -11.02 -2.25 6.92
N THR A 120 -11.31 -3.45 7.38
CA THR A 120 -11.84 -3.70 8.73
C THR A 120 -10.82 -4.47 9.54
N TRP A 121 -10.29 -3.88 10.60
CA TRP A 121 -9.38 -4.54 11.55
C TRP A 121 -10.15 -5.22 12.68
N CYS A 122 -9.81 -6.47 12.95
CA CYS A 122 -10.49 -7.30 13.94
C CYS A 122 -9.47 -7.99 14.85
N PHE A 123 -9.69 -7.90 16.16
CA PHE A 123 -8.87 -8.61 17.15
C PHE A 123 -9.62 -9.82 17.68
N VAL A 124 -9.39 -10.98 17.06
CA VAL A 124 -10.25 -12.16 17.22
C VAL A 124 -9.44 -13.44 17.34
N LEU A 125 -10.08 -14.50 17.86
CA LEU A 125 -9.55 -15.86 17.82
C LEU A 125 -9.56 -16.37 16.36
N TRP A 126 -8.65 -17.28 16.03
CA TRP A 126 -8.56 -17.81 14.66
C TRP A 126 -9.85 -18.52 14.21
N GLN A 127 -10.52 -19.24 15.11
CA GLN A 127 -11.80 -19.89 14.85
C GLN A 127 -12.94 -18.90 14.57
N ASP A 128 -12.82 -17.66 15.06
CA ASP A 128 -13.84 -16.62 14.92
C ASP A 128 -13.54 -15.66 13.75
N ARG A 129 -12.50 -15.92 12.94
CA ARG A 129 -12.03 -15.02 11.88
C ARG A 129 -13.09 -14.65 10.84
N GLU A 130 -14.08 -15.51 10.62
CA GLU A 130 -15.19 -15.26 9.68
C GLU A 130 -16.14 -14.15 10.19
N SER A 131 -16.04 -13.77 11.48
CA SER A 131 -16.71 -12.59 12.01
C SER A 131 -16.08 -11.27 11.54
N CYS A 132 -14.84 -11.31 11.00
CA CYS A 132 -14.14 -10.13 10.53
C CYS A 132 -14.59 -9.75 9.12
N LYS A 133 -15.34 -8.66 9.00
CA LYS A 133 -15.91 -8.14 7.76
C LYS A 133 -16.19 -6.64 7.87
#